data_AF-A0A7R9M5Y3-F1
#
_entry.id   AF-A0A7R9M5Y3-F1
#
_cell.length_a   1.000
_cell.length_b   1.000
_cell.length_c   1.000
_cell.angle_alpha   90.00
_cell.angle_beta   90.00
_cell.angle_gamma   90.00
#
_symmetry.space_group_name_H-M   'P 1'
#
loop_
_entity.id
_entity.type
_entity.pdbx_description
1 polymer ?
#
loop_
_entity_poly.entity_id
_entity_poly.type
_entity_poly.pdbx_seq_one_letter_code
_entity_poly.pdbx_strand_id
1 'polypeptide(L)'
;HHSSRQSAQGFCVFADISLIMQYLWQHLDDSLKFMIIDLDAHQGNGYEKDLFIFTQNQRQNVYVLDVYNKDIYPRDEFAKAFINRGVELLSNTSDEEYLKLLNKNIEKAFQEFTPNLVIYNAGTDILSGDPLGGLNISRDGVLERDVIVFQMAKDNDIPIVMLTSGGYQLSNARIIADSIINLMDKQIINSVVERKDSYRQTIGCIGVYMSAQRGLQITGGQILSAYASRSSYRDARLVVTTAGQ
;
A
#
# COMPACT_ATOMS: atom_id res chain seq x y z
N HIS A 1 2.23 -6.38 -7.71
CA HIS A 1 0.87 -5.93 -8.08
C HIS A 1 0.29 -6.43 -9.43
N HIS A 2 1.01 -7.22 -10.24
CA HIS A 2 0.57 -7.58 -11.60
C HIS A 2 -0.40 -8.76 -11.67
N SER A 3 -0.45 -9.61 -10.64
CA SER A 3 -1.38 -10.74 -10.62
C SER A 3 -2.81 -10.25 -10.53
N SER A 4 -3.70 -10.90 -11.27
CA SER A 4 -5.16 -10.71 -11.17
C SER A 4 -5.83 -12.01 -10.71
N ARG A 5 -7.14 -11.98 -10.51
CA ARG A 5 -7.99 -13.14 -10.18
C ARG A 5 -7.78 -14.34 -11.09
N GLN A 6 -7.47 -14.11 -12.37
CA GLN A 6 -7.43 -15.15 -13.40
C GLN A 6 -6.02 -15.43 -13.95
N SER A 7 -5.00 -14.67 -13.55
CA SER A 7 -3.66 -14.81 -14.12
C SER A 7 -2.56 -14.35 -13.18
N ALA A 8 -1.49 -15.13 -13.12
CA ALA A 8 -0.19 -14.72 -12.58
C ALA A 8 0.64 -14.10 -13.72
N GLN A 9 1.27 -12.96 -13.47
CA GLN A 9 2.11 -12.25 -14.46
C GLN A 9 3.04 -11.27 -13.75
N GLY A 10 4.07 -10.78 -14.43
CA GLY A 10 4.99 -9.76 -13.89
C GLY A 10 5.57 -10.14 -12.52
N PHE A 11 6.06 -11.37 -12.39
CA PHE A 11 6.61 -11.95 -11.15
C PHE A 11 5.63 -12.06 -9.96
N CYS A 12 4.36 -11.68 -10.14
CA CYS A 12 3.32 -11.75 -9.12
C CYS A 12 2.50 -13.03 -9.30
N VAL A 13 2.45 -13.87 -8.25
CA VAL A 13 1.70 -15.14 -8.26
C VAL A 13 0.29 -14.99 -7.68
N PHE A 14 0.14 -14.14 -6.66
CA PHE A 14 -1.14 -13.88 -5.99
C PHE A 14 -1.49 -12.40 -6.08
N ALA A 15 -2.78 -12.10 -6.24
CA ALA A 15 -3.32 -10.75 -6.29
C ALA A 15 -3.52 -10.18 -4.88
N ASP A 16 -2.44 -10.03 -4.13
CA ASP A 16 -2.41 -9.58 -2.73
C ASP A 16 -3.26 -8.32 -2.45
N ILE A 17 -3.14 -7.26 -3.25
CA ILE A 17 -3.92 -6.02 -3.12
C ILE A 17 -5.42 -6.31 -3.24
N SER A 18 -5.82 -7.05 -4.28
CA SER A 18 -7.22 -7.48 -4.48
C SER A 18 -7.72 -8.36 -3.33
N LEU A 19 -6.87 -9.26 -2.83
CA LEU A 19 -7.17 -10.17 -1.74
C LEU A 19 -7.37 -9.42 -0.41
N ILE A 20 -6.57 -8.39 -0.12
CA ILE A 20 -6.75 -7.53 1.06
C ILE A 20 -8.16 -6.92 1.06
N MET A 21 -8.56 -6.29 -0.05
CA MET A 21 -9.88 -5.65 -0.15
C MET A 21 -11.02 -6.66 -0.02
N GLN A 22 -10.94 -7.79 -0.73
CA GLN A 22 -11.96 -8.85 -0.67
C GLN A 22 -12.08 -9.45 0.74
N TYR A 23 -10.95 -9.71 1.40
CA TYR A 23 -10.93 -10.25 2.75
C TYR A 23 -11.60 -9.29 3.73
N LEU A 24 -11.26 -8.00 3.66
CA LEU A 24 -11.83 -6.98 4.55
C LEU A 24 -13.32 -6.74 4.27
N TRP A 25 -13.75 -6.68 3.01
CA TRP A 25 -15.18 -6.60 2.69
C TRP A 25 -15.96 -7.82 3.20
N GLN A 26 -15.40 -9.02 3.09
CA GLN A 26 -16.07 -10.25 3.51
C GLN A 26 -16.14 -10.41 5.04
N HIS A 27 -15.08 -10.03 5.75
CA HIS A 27 -14.92 -10.36 7.17
C HIS A 27 -15.09 -9.18 8.13
N LEU A 28 -15.06 -7.94 7.62
CA LEU A 28 -15.19 -6.75 8.44
C LEU A 28 -16.45 -5.96 8.07
N ASP A 29 -16.49 -5.36 6.88
CA ASP A 29 -17.60 -4.51 6.42
C ASP A 29 -17.50 -4.30 4.90
N ASP A 30 -18.57 -4.60 4.15
CA ASP A 30 -18.61 -4.52 2.68
C ASP A 30 -18.68 -3.08 2.13
N SER A 31 -18.87 -2.09 3.01
CA SER A 31 -18.88 -0.66 2.69
C SER A 31 -17.50 0.01 2.78
N LEU A 32 -16.47 -0.72 3.23
CA LEU A 32 -15.11 -0.18 3.38
C LEU A 32 -14.58 0.40 2.09
N LYS A 33 -13.93 1.56 2.21
CA LYS A 33 -13.31 2.30 1.13
C LYS A 33 -11.79 2.14 1.15
N PHE A 34 -11.19 1.88 0.01
CA PHE A 34 -9.74 1.68 -0.14
C PHE A 34 -9.15 2.71 -1.08
N MET A 35 -8.04 3.33 -0.68
CA MET A 35 -7.19 4.07 -1.61
C MET A 35 -5.95 3.23 -1.89
N ILE A 36 -5.79 2.81 -3.14
CA ILE A 36 -4.56 2.20 -3.61
C ILE A 36 -3.65 3.33 -4.05
N ILE A 37 -2.48 3.40 -3.46
CA ILE A 37 -1.38 4.28 -3.87
C ILE A 37 -0.29 3.36 -4.39
N ASP A 38 -0.07 3.37 -5.69
CA ASP A 38 0.90 2.51 -6.35
C ASP A 38 2.04 3.35 -6.91
N LEU A 39 3.23 3.14 -6.35
CA LEU A 39 4.44 3.89 -6.70
C LEU A 39 5.59 2.95 -7.12
N ASP A 40 5.24 1.73 -7.53
CA ASP A 40 6.11 0.87 -8.32
C ASP A 40 6.35 1.51 -9.70
N ALA A 41 7.51 1.25 -10.32
CA ALA A 41 7.81 1.82 -11.62
C ALA A 41 6.86 1.33 -12.73
N HIS A 42 6.25 0.16 -12.56
CA HIS A 42 5.34 -0.44 -13.53
C HIS A 42 3.88 -0.08 -13.22
N GLN A 43 3.01 -0.13 -14.23
CA GLN A 43 1.56 0.03 -14.01
C GLN A 43 1.00 -1.19 -13.26
N GLY A 44 0.14 -0.96 -12.27
CA GLY A 44 -0.51 -1.96 -11.43
C GLY A 44 -1.65 -2.76 -12.08
N ASN A 45 -1.44 -3.28 -13.30
CA ASN A 45 -2.49 -3.87 -14.14
C ASN A 45 -3.23 -5.09 -13.55
N GLY A 46 -2.73 -5.70 -12.48
CA GLY A 46 -3.36 -6.86 -11.84
C GLY A 46 -4.65 -6.48 -11.11
N TYR A 47 -4.56 -5.61 -10.10
CA TYR A 47 -5.72 -5.17 -9.35
C TYR A 47 -6.64 -4.27 -10.19
N GLU A 48 -6.10 -3.53 -11.16
CA GLU A 48 -6.90 -2.74 -12.12
C GLU A 48 -7.86 -3.63 -12.94
N LYS A 49 -7.38 -4.79 -13.42
CA LYS A 49 -8.25 -5.78 -14.08
C LYS A 49 -9.24 -6.40 -13.11
N ASP A 50 -8.86 -6.62 -11.87
CA ASP A 50 -9.80 -7.13 -10.88
C ASP A 50 -10.91 -6.12 -10.57
N LEU A 51 -10.59 -4.81 -10.58
CA LEU A 51 -11.61 -3.76 -10.48
C LEU A 51 -12.64 -3.90 -11.59
N PHE A 52 -12.28 -4.24 -12.84
CA PHE A 52 -13.26 -4.54 -13.90
C PHE A 52 -14.30 -5.59 -13.49
N ILE A 53 -13.88 -6.62 -12.75
CA ILE A 53 -14.73 -7.74 -12.33
C ILE A 53 -15.57 -7.39 -11.09
N PHE A 54 -15.12 -6.45 -10.26
CA PHE A 54 -15.83 -6.04 -9.04
C PHE A 54 -17.21 -5.45 -9.34
N THR A 55 -18.12 -5.63 -8.39
CA THR A 55 -19.46 -5.01 -8.47
C THR A 55 -19.33 -3.48 -8.54
N GLN A 56 -20.35 -2.80 -9.06
CA GLN A 56 -20.35 -1.33 -9.12
C GLN A 56 -20.13 -0.71 -7.72
N ASN A 57 -20.74 -1.28 -6.68
CA ASN A 57 -20.60 -0.82 -5.30
C ASN A 57 -19.18 -1.02 -4.74
N GLN A 58 -18.52 -2.13 -5.06
CA GLN A 58 -17.13 -2.34 -4.66
C GLN A 58 -16.19 -1.40 -5.42
N ARG A 59 -16.42 -1.22 -6.72
CA ARG A 59 -15.60 -0.35 -7.57
C ARG A 59 -15.64 1.11 -7.14
N GLN A 60 -16.81 1.65 -6.80
CA GLN A 60 -16.92 3.04 -6.27
C GLN A 60 -16.26 3.20 -4.89
N ASN A 61 -16.02 2.09 -4.18
CA ASN A 61 -15.34 2.07 -2.90
C ASN A 61 -13.82 1.88 -3.05
N VAL A 62 -13.28 1.92 -4.27
CA VAL A 62 -11.83 1.89 -4.50
C VAL A 62 -11.41 3.12 -5.29
N TYR A 63 -10.37 3.80 -4.83
CA TYR A 63 -9.71 4.86 -5.57
C TYR A 63 -8.27 4.46 -5.86
N VAL A 64 -7.85 4.57 -7.12
CA VAL A 64 -6.49 4.24 -7.56
C VAL A 64 -5.73 5.50 -7.93
N LEU A 65 -4.63 5.74 -7.21
CA LEU A 65 -3.53 6.60 -7.63
C LEU A 65 -2.38 5.69 -8.08
N ASP A 66 -2.05 5.71 -9.36
CA ASP A 66 -0.92 4.96 -9.92
C ASP A 66 0.07 5.92 -10.59
N VAL A 67 1.34 5.88 -10.17
CA VAL A 67 2.43 6.74 -10.66
C VAL A 67 3.55 5.85 -11.19
N TYR A 68 3.55 5.65 -12.51
CA TYR A 68 4.37 4.64 -13.17
C TYR A 68 5.10 5.21 -14.39
N ASN A 69 6.18 4.53 -14.81
CA ASN A 69 6.85 4.78 -16.08
C ASN A 69 6.01 4.18 -17.22
N LYS A 70 5.45 5.02 -18.10
CA LYS A 70 4.59 4.54 -19.19
C LYS A 70 5.34 3.87 -20.35
N ASP A 71 6.67 3.98 -20.39
CA ASP A 71 7.48 3.44 -21.47
C ASP A 71 7.80 1.94 -21.29
N ILE A 72 7.55 1.39 -20.09
CA ILE A 72 7.90 0.02 -19.71
C ILE A 72 6.67 -0.89 -19.58
N TYR A 73 6.89 -2.19 -19.37
CA TYR A 73 5.82 -3.17 -19.12
C TYR A 73 4.84 -2.65 -18.04
N PRO A 74 3.53 -2.93 -18.12
CA PRO A 74 2.79 -3.73 -19.11
C PRO A 74 2.18 -2.96 -20.29
N ARG A 75 1.99 -1.64 -20.19
CA ARG A 75 1.23 -0.82 -21.18
C ARG A 75 -0.18 -1.34 -21.44
N ASP A 76 -0.91 -1.64 -20.36
CA ASP A 76 -2.21 -2.29 -20.44
C ASP A 76 -3.34 -1.26 -20.50
N GLU A 77 -3.66 -0.79 -21.71
CA GLU A 77 -4.65 0.28 -21.94
C GLU A 77 -6.07 -0.07 -21.45
N PHE A 78 -6.43 -1.36 -21.43
CA PHE A 78 -7.72 -1.77 -20.88
C PHE A 78 -7.73 -1.58 -19.36
N ALA A 79 -6.67 -2.00 -18.68
CA ALA A 79 -6.57 -1.89 -17.23
C ALA A 79 -6.49 -0.42 -16.76
N LYS A 80 -5.82 0.45 -17.53
CA LYS A 80 -5.74 1.90 -17.25
C LYS A 80 -7.09 2.59 -17.09
N ALA A 81 -8.16 2.07 -17.72
CA ALA A 81 -9.51 2.62 -17.58
C ALA A 81 -10.06 2.55 -16.14
N PHE A 82 -9.42 1.79 -15.25
CA PHE A 82 -9.80 1.66 -13.83
C PHE A 82 -8.91 2.47 -12.89
N ILE A 83 -8.00 3.28 -13.44
CA ILE A 83 -7.20 4.21 -12.67
C ILE A 83 -7.98 5.52 -12.52
N ASN A 84 -8.24 5.95 -11.28
CA ASN A 84 -8.88 7.26 -11.04
C ASN A 84 -7.90 8.41 -11.30
N ARG A 85 -6.64 8.21 -10.91
CA ARG A 85 -5.56 9.19 -11.06
C ARG A 85 -4.27 8.52 -11.52
N GLY A 86 -4.09 8.43 -12.83
CA GLY A 86 -2.85 7.96 -13.44
C GLY A 86 -1.86 9.10 -13.64
N VAL A 87 -0.61 8.90 -13.24
CA VAL A 87 0.50 9.81 -13.50
C VAL A 87 1.55 9.06 -14.30
N GLU A 88 1.53 9.30 -15.61
CA GLU A 88 2.48 8.67 -16.53
C GLU A 88 3.80 9.44 -16.56
N LEU A 89 4.85 8.81 -16.05
CA LEU A 89 6.22 9.32 -16.04
C LEU A 89 6.99 8.85 -17.28
N LEU A 90 8.00 9.64 -17.65
CA LEU A 90 8.94 9.29 -18.71
C LEU A 90 10.15 8.59 -18.11
N SER A 91 10.79 7.74 -18.92
CA SER A 91 12.08 7.16 -18.54
C SER A 91 13.10 8.26 -18.19
N ASN A 92 13.88 8.02 -17.14
CA ASN A 92 14.83 8.96 -16.54
C ASN A 92 14.23 10.19 -15.82
N THR A 93 12.93 10.21 -15.53
CA THR A 93 12.36 11.23 -14.61
C THR A 93 13.19 11.29 -13.32
N SER A 94 13.53 12.51 -12.89
CA SER A 94 14.37 12.80 -11.73
C SER A 94 13.54 13.01 -10.46
N ASP A 95 14.22 13.09 -9.31
CA ASP A 95 13.61 13.36 -8.01
C ASP A 95 12.68 14.57 -8.01
N GLU A 96 13.13 15.71 -8.55
CA GLU A 96 12.38 16.96 -8.50
C GLU A 96 11.02 16.83 -9.22
N GLU A 97 11.04 16.28 -10.43
CA GLU A 97 9.83 16.08 -11.22
C GLU A 97 8.92 15.03 -10.57
N TYR A 98 9.49 13.90 -10.16
CA TYR A 98 8.77 12.81 -9.51
C TYR A 98 8.05 13.26 -8.25
N LEU A 99 8.78 13.88 -7.31
CA LEU A 99 8.23 14.29 -6.01
C LEU A 99 7.22 15.43 -6.16
N LYS A 100 7.43 16.34 -7.12
CA LYS A 100 6.45 17.39 -7.44
C LYS A 100 5.14 16.81 -7.97
N LEU A 101 5.23 15.86 -8.90
CA LEU A 101 4.06 15.20 -9.46
C LEU A 101 3.35 14.35 -8.42
N LEU A 102 4.08 13.61 -7.59
CA LEU A 102 3.55 12.82 -6.50
C LEU A 102 2.79 13.70 -5.51
N ASN A 103 3.42 14.72 -4.93
CA ASN A 103 2.79 15.62 -3.95
C ASN A 103 1.47 16.21 -4.47
N LYS A 104 1.50 16.76 -5.69
CA LYS A 104 0.30 17.34 -6.31
C LYS A 104 -0.82 16.32 -6.48
N ASN A 105 -0.50 15.08 -6.84
CA ASN A 105 -1.50 14.07 -7.17
C ASN A 105 -2.03 13.34 -5.94
N ILE A 106 -1.18 13.08 -4.94
CA ILE A 106 -1.62 12.49 -3.67
C ILE A 106 -2.53 13.46 -2.90
N GLU A 107 -2.22 14.76 -2.86
CA GLU A 107 -3.10 15.78 -2.27
C GLU A 107 -4.50 15.75 -2.92
N LYS A 108 -4.55 15.70 -4.25
CA LYS A 108 -5.81 15.62 -4.99
C LYS A 108 -6.56 14.32 -4.75
N ALA A 109 -5.86 13.19 -4.65
CA ALA A 109 -6.49 11.91 -4.36
C ALA A 109 -7.24 11.95 -3.02
N PHE A 110 -6.62 12.51 -1.97
CA PHE A 110 -7.26 12.67 -0.66
C PHE A 110 -8.39 13.72 -0.63
N GLN A 111 -8.35 14.72 -1.52
CA GLN A 111 -9.46 15.67 -1.70
C GLN A 111 -10.68 15.04 -2.40
N GLU A 112 -10.44 14.12 -3.32
CA GLU A 112 -11.48 13.47 -4.13
C GLU A 112 -12.07 12.23 -3.47
N PHE A 113 -11.32 11.61 -2.56
CA PHE A 113 -11.70 10.34 -1.94
C PHE A 113 -11.24 10.25 -0.48
N THR A 114 -12.17 9.90 0.41
CA THR A 114 -11.87 9.62 1.82
C THR A 114 -11.88 8.11 2.05
N PRO A 115 -10.72 7.44 2.05
CA PRO A 115 -10.62 6.00 2.29
C PRO A 115 -10.80 5.65 3.77
N ASN A 116 -11.16 4.39 4.04
CA ASN A 116 -11.01 3.78 5.36
C ASN A 116 -9.63 3.16 5.56
N LEU A 117 -8.91 2.81 4.47
CA LEU A 117 -7.56 2.25 4.49
C LEU A 117 -6.80 2.67 3.23
N VAL A 118 -5.54 3.09 3.39
CA VAL A 118 -4.58 3.23 2.29
C VAL A 118 -3.82 1.90 2.13
N ILE A 119 -3.84 1.36 0.92
CA ILE A 119 -2.98 0.25 0.51
C ILE A 119 -1.86 0.86 -0.33
N TYR A 120 -0.66 0.97 0.25
CA TYR A 120 0.49 1.58 -0.39
C TYR A 120 1.42 0.50 -0.98
N ASN A 121 1.48 0.42 -2.31
CA ASN A 121 2.40 -0.46 -3.02
C ASN A 121 3.73 0.29 -3.29
N ALA A 122 4.73 0.00 -2.47
CA ALA A 122 5.99 0.75 -2.41
C ALA A 122 7.11 0.05 -3.19
N GLY A 123 6.93 -0.10 -4.51
CA GLY A 123 8.00 -0.60 -5.39
C GLY A 123 9.24 0.29 -5.34
N THR A 124 10.42 -0.30 -5.30
CA THR A 124 11.70 0.43 -5.25
C THR A 124 12.44 0.41 -6.57
N ASP A 125 11.88 -0.23 -7.59
CA ASP A 125 12.40 -0.25 -8.97
C ASP A 125 12.39 1.12 -9.66
N ILE A 126 11.81 2.15 -9.04
CA ILE A 126 12.00 3.54 -9.45
C ILE A 126 13.43 4.05 -9.24
N LEU A 127 14.24 3.33 -8.45
CA LEU A 127 15.60 3.72 -8.08
C LEU A 127 16.51 3.81 -9.30
N SER A 128 17.34 4.85 -9.36
CA SER A 128 18.37 5.02 -10.38
C SER A 128 19.23 3.76 -10.52
N GLY A 129 19.44 3.34 -11.76
CA GLY A 129 20.20 2.14 -12.10
C GLY A 129 19.41 0.83 -12.00
N ASP A 130 18.12 0.87 -11.62
CA ASP A 130 17.31 -0.33 -11.61
C ASP A 130 17.13 -0.85 -13.05
N PRO A 131 17.36 -2.15 -13.31
CA PRO A 131 17.38 -2.68 -14.67
C PRO A 131 16.01 -2.72 -15.34
N LEU A 132 14.90 -2.60 -14.59
CA LEU A 132 13.55 -2.76 -15.11
C LEU A 132 12.70 -1.48 -15.01
N GLY A 133 12.85 -0.68 -13.96
CA GLY A 133 11.95 0.47 -13.74
C GLY A 133 12.26 1.72 -14.59
N GLY A 134 13.50 1.90 -15.03
CA GLY A 134 13.87 2.94 -16.02
C GLY A 134 13.66 4.39 -15.57
N LEU A 135 13.39 4.64 -14.29
CA LEU A 135 13.37 5.98 -13.68
C LEU A 135 14.75 6.32 -13.10
N ASN A 136 14.96 7.58 -12.72
CA ASN A 136 16.24 8.06 -12.21
C ASN A 136 16.07 8.69 -10.82
N ILE A 137 15.40 7.96 -9.91
CA ILE A 137 15.13 8.44 -8.56
C ILE A 137 16.29 8.07 -7.63
N SER A 138 16.79 9.03 -6.88
CA SER A 138 17.84 8.79 -5.89
C SER A 138 17.29 8.04 -4.67
N ARG A 139 18.20 7.51 -3.84
CA ARG A 139 17.82 6.95 -2.54
C ARG A 139 17.03 7.96 -1.69
N ASP A 140 17.50 9.20 -1.62
CA ASP A 140 16.83 10.25 -0.83
C ASP A 140 15.45 10.58 -1.41
N GLY A 141 15.30 10.53 -2.74
CA GLY A 141 14.00 10.64 -3.41
C GLY A 141 13.03 9.53 -3.03
N VAL A 142 13.48 8.28 -2.92
CA VAL A 142 12.67 7.15 -2.44
C VAL A 142 12.25 7.32 -0.98
N LEU A 143 13.15 7.79 -0.13
CA LEU A 143 12.87 8.07 1.29
C LEU A 143 11.84 9.21 1.44
N GLU A 144 11.98 10.28 0.66
CA GLU A 144 11.06 11.41 0.68
C GLU A 144 9.68 11.04 0.12
N ARG A 145 9.63 10.22 -0.94
CA ARG A 145 8.38 9.63 -1.44
C ARG A 145 7.61 8.92 -0.33
N ASP A 146 8.27 8.07 0.44
CA ASP A 146 7.62 7.32 1.52
C ASP A 146 7.17 8.26 2.64
N VAL A 147 7.94 9.31 2.97
CA VAL A 147 7.53 10.38 3.89
C VAL A 147 6.24 11.04 3.42
N ILE A 148 6.14 11.43 2.15
CA ILE A 148 4.94 12.07 1.57
C ILE A 148 3.72 11.19 1.76
N VAL A 149 3.81 9.90 1.42
CA VAL A 149 2.67 8.96 1.49
C VAL A 149 2.22 8.76 2.93
N PHE A 150 3.14 8.45 3.84
CA PHE A 150 2.80 8.21 5.24
C PHE A 150 2.33 9.48 5.95
N GLN A 151 2.93 10.63 5.64
CA GLN A 151 2.50 11.91 6.20
C GLN A 151 1.07 12.25 5.74
N MET A 152 0.74 12.04 4.47
CA MET A 152 -0.61 12.26 3.95
C MET A 152 -1.65 11.37 4.65
N ALA A 153 -1.34 10.08 4.84
CA ALA A 153 -2.21 9.18 5.58
C ALA A 153 -2.37 9.61 7.06
N LYS A 154 -1.27 10.01 7.71
CA LYS A 154 -1.25 10.49 9.10
C LYS A 154 -2.07 11.77 9.27
N ASP A 155 -1.89 12.76 8.40
CA ASP A 155 -2.58 14.06 8.47
C ASP A 155 -4.09 13.92 8.28
N ASN A 156 -4.53 12.90 7.55
CA ASN A 156 -5.93 12.58 7.34
C ASN A 156 -6.49 11.57 8.36
N ASP A 157 -5.69 11.13 9.34
CA ASP A 157 -6.07 10.10 10.32
C ASP A 157 -6.58 8.82 9.65
N ILE A 158 -5.87 8.36 8.62
CA ILE A 158 -6.21 7.16 7.85
C ILE A 158 -5.18 6.06 8.11
N PRO A 159 -5.60 4.83 8.45
CA PRO A 159 -4.68 3.70 8.57
C PRO A 159 -4.04 3.38 7.21
N ILE A 160 -2.77 2.98 7.22
CA ILE A 160 -2.01 2.63 6.03
C ILE A 160 -1.35 1.26 6.19
N VAL A 161 -1.40 0.45 5.14
CA VAL A 161 -0.61 -0.77 4.98
C VAL A 161 0.36 -0.58 3.82
N MET A 162 1.64 -0.83 4.08
CA MET A 162 2.70 -0.77 3.06
C MET A 162 3.01 -2.18 2.59
N LEU A 163 3.04 -2.37 1.26
CA LEU A 163 3.44 -3.60 0.58
C LEU A 163 4.74 -3.34 -0.18
N THR A 164 5.63 -4.33 -0.19
CA THR A 164 6.82 -4.31 -1.03
C THR A 164 6.47 -4.81 -2.43
N SER A 165 7.03 -4.21 -3.48
CA SER A 165 6.84 -4.65 -4.86
C SER A 165 8.19 -4.78 -5.58
N GLY A 166 8.32 -4.26 -6.80
CA GLY A 166 9.55 -4.33 -7.58
C GLY A 166 10.75 -3.69 -6.90
N GLY A 167 11.93 -3.94 -7.47
CA GLY A 167 13.21 -3.51 -6.94
C GLY A 167 14.24 -4.60 -7.15
N TYR A 168 15.09 -4.42 -8.15
CA TYR A 168 15.86 -5.53 -8.72
C TYR A 168 17.37 -5.35 -8.58
N GLN A 169 17.81 -4.40 -7.74
CA GLN A 169 19.20 -4.27 -7.30
C GLN A 169 19.36 -4.71 -5.85
N LEU A 170 20.57 -5.13 -5.47
CA LEU A 170 20.89 -5.50 -4.08
C LEU A 170 20.68 -4.33 -3.09
N SER A 171 20.82 -3.09 -3.56
CA SER A 171 20.60 -1.88 -2.77
C SER A 171 19.14 -1.64 -2.42
N ASN A 172 18.18 -2.10 -3.25
CA ASN A 172 16.75 -1.87 -3.06
C ASN A 172 16.23 -2.36 -1.71
N ALA A 173 16.62 -3.58 -1.31
CA ALA A 173 16.17 -4.17 -0.05
C ALA A 173 16.57 -3.31 1.17
N ARG A 174 17.76 -2.70 1.13
CA ARG A 174 18.23 -1.84 2.22
C ARG A 174 17.46 -0.52 2.28
N ILE A 175 17.04 0.02 1.13
CA ILE A 175 16.27 1.26 1.06
C ILE A 175 14.93 1.14 1.77
N ILE A 176 14.27 -0.01 1.72
CA ILE A 176 13.02 -0.25 2.46
C ILE A 176 13.26 -0.11 3.98
N ALA A 177 14.32 -0.73 4.49
CA ALA A 177 14.69 -0.62 5.90
C ALA A 177 15.05 0.82 6.28
N ASP A 178 15.85 1.50 5.44
CA ASP A 178 16.25 2.88 5.65
C ASP A 178 15.03 3.83 5.64
N SER A 179 14.05 3.57 4.77
CA SER A 179 12.78 4.31 4.71
C SER A 179 11.99 4.18 6.01
N ILE A 180 11.83 2.95 6.52
CA ILE A 180 11.13 2.71 7.79
C ILE A 180 11.84 3.41 8.96
N ILE A 181 13.17 3.34 9.01
CA ILE A 181 13.96 4.06 10.03
C ILE A 181 13.76 5.57 9.89
N ASN A 182 13.82 6.12 8.69
CA ASN A 182 13.60 7.54 8.43
C ASN A 182 12.18 8.00 8.86
N LEU A 183 11.16 7.19 8.61
CA LEU A 183 9.78 7.45 9.06
C LEU A 183 9.67 7.44 10.60
N MET A 184 10.38 6.54 11.27
CA MET A 184 10.45 6.47 12.74
C MET A 184 11.19 7.68 13.32
N ASP A 185 12.33 8.06 12.75
CA ASP A 185 13.15 9.19 13.19
C ASP A 185 12.39 10.51 13.04
N LYS A 186 11.60 10.66 11.96
CA LYS A 186 10.69 11.79 11.75
C LYS A 186 9.40 11.72 12.58
N GLN A 187 9.22 10.68 13.40
CA GLN A 187 8.03 10.45 14.22
C GLN A 187 6.72 10.42 13.40
N ILE A 188 6.81 10.02 12.13
CA ILE A 188 5.64 9.82 11.27
C ILE A 188 4.98 8.49 11.63
N ILE A 189 5.80 7.47 11.91
CA ILE A 189 5.38 6.19 12.48
C ILE A 189 6.00 6.00 13.87
N ASN A 190 5.32 5.29 14.75
CA ASN A 190 5.78 5.05 16.11
C ASN A 190 6.87 3.97 16.15
N SER A 191 7.85 4.13 17.05
CA SER A 191 8.83 3.07 17.33
C SER A 191 8.19 1.85 17.97
N VAL A 192 8.66 0.67 17.57
CA VAL A 192 8.18 -0.63 18.10
C VAL A 192 8.52 -0.72 19.59
N VAL A 193 7.51 -0.78 20.46
CA VAL A 193 7.71 -1.20 21.86
C VAL A 193 7.86 -2.73 21.87
N GLU A 194 9.05 -3.24 22.19
CA GLU A 194 9.28 -4.68 22.40
C GLU A 194 8.24 -5.27 23.37
N ARG A 195 7.58 -6.38 22.98
CA ARG A 195 6.91 -7.25 23.96
C ARG A 195 7.91 -8.28 24.45
N LYS A 196 8.17 -8.27 25.76
CA LYS A 196 8.83 -9.36 26.48
C LYS A 196 7.86 -10.49 26.85
N ASP A 197 7.05 -11.01 25.92
CA ASP A 197 6.17 -12.14 26.25
C ASP A 197 6.10 -13.19 25.13
N SER A 198 6.85 -14.28 25.38
CA SER A 198 6.76 -15.66 24.90
C SER A 198 6.16 -15.96 23.52
N TYR A 199 7.02 -16.51 22.66
CA TYR A 199 6.70 -17.29 21.46
C TYR A 199 5.43 -18.15 21.59
N ARG A 200 4.39 -17.81 20.82
CA ARG A 200 3.41 -18.78 20.33
C ARG A 200 3.24 -18.59 18.83
N GLN A 201 3.49 -19.68 18.09
CA GLN A 201 3.37 -19.80 16.64
C GLN A 201 2.14 -19.07 16.12
N THR A 202 2.36 -18.06 15.29
CA THR A 202 1.33 -17.47 14.44
C THR A 202 1.84 -17.61 13.01
N ILE A 203 1.16 -18.45 12.23
CA ILE A 203 1.43 -18.62 10.80
C ILE A 203 1.15 -17.27 10.13
N GLY A 204 2.15 -16.78 9.39
CA GLY A 204 2.29 -15.38 8.99
C GLY A 204 1.29 -14.90 7.94
N CYS A 205 0.73 -13.73 8.21
CA CYS A 205 0.51 -12.66 7.25
C CYS A 205 0.94 -11.38 7.97
N ILE A 206 1.90 -10.65 7.38
CA ILE A 206 2.56 -9.53 8.04
C ILE A 206 2.24 -8.26 7.24
N GLY A 207 1.48 -7.38 7.89
CA GLY A 207 1.17 -6.04 7.43
C GLY A 207 1.49 -5.04 8.53
N VAL A 208 1.97 -3.87 8.14
CA VAL A 208 2.08 -2.70 8.98
C VAL A 208 0.67 -2.17 9.25
N TYR A 209 0.30 -2.04 10.52
CA TYR A 209 -0.96 -1.39 10.91
C TYR A 209 -0.65 -0.07 11.62
N MET A 210 -1.21 1.03 11.12
CA MET A 210 -1.51 2.24 11.91
C MET A 210 -3.02 2.26 12.14
N SER A 211 -3.50 2.72 13.29
CA SER A 211 -4.94 2.81 13.61
C SER A 211 -5.27 4.25 13.98
N ALA A 212 -6.32 4.76 13.34
CA ALA A 212 -7.05 5.96 13.73
C ALA A 212 -8.11 5.62 14.79
N GLN A 213 -8.34 6.51 15.75
CA GLN A 213 -9.36 6.35 16.79
C GLN A 213 -10.64 7.10 16.43
N ARG A 214 -11.79 6.40 16.29
CA ARG A 214 -13.10 6.97 16.63
C ARG A 214 -13.98 5.96 17.36
N GLY A 215 -14.49 6.40 18.51
CA GLY A 215 -15.25 5.57 19.45
C GLY A 215 -16.69 5.33 19.04
N LEU A 216 -17.19 4.16 19.44
CA LEU A 216 -18.61 3.91 19.68
C LEU A 216 -18.76 3.01 20.91
N GLN A 217 -19.68 3.40 21.78
CA GLN A 217 -20.01 2.76 23.04
C GLN A 217 -21.33 2.02 22.85
N ILE A 218 -21.37 0.68 23.00
CA ILE A 218 -22.64 -0.07 23.11
C ILE A 218 -22.52 -1.18 24.16
N THR A 219 -23.52 -1.21 25.04
CA THR A 219 -23.77 -2.05 26.20
C THR A 219 -24.34 -3.44 25.85
N GLY A 220 -23.84 -4.47 26.55
CA GLY A 220 -24.59 -5.61 27.14
C GLY A 220 -25.41 -6.57 26.25
N GLY A 221 -25.04 -7.87 26.29
CA GLY A 221 -25.96 -8.99 25.97
C GLY A 221 -25.27 -10.23 25.39
N GLN A 222 -25.15 -11.30 26.19
CA GLN A 222 -24.57 -12.60 25.82
C GLN A 222 -25.53 -13.45 24.94
N ILE A 223 -24.97 -14.29 24.05
CA ILE A 223 -25.28 -15.73 23.83
C ILE A 223 -24.14 -16.37 22.98
N LEU A 224 -23.92 -17.67 23.20
CA LEU A 224 -22.70 -18.48 23.03
C LEU A 224 -22.40 -19.02 21.61
N SER A 225 -21.11 -19.02 21.25
CA SER A 225 -20.27 -20.17 20.79
C SER A 225 -19.22 -19.77 19.72
N ALA A 226 -18.08 -20.48 19.77
CA ALA A 226 -16.78 -20.22 19.11
C ALA A 226 -15.96 -19.05 19.71
N TYR A 227 -14.95 -19.41 20.52
CA TYR A 227 -13.99 -18.48 21.14
C TYR A 227 -13.12 -17.80 20.08
N ALA A 228 -13.61 -16.70 19.52
CA ALA A 228 -12.76 -15.58 19.13
C ALA A 228 -12.82 -14.59 20.29
N SER A 229 -11.75 -14.47 21.08
CA SER A 229 -11.71 -13.52 22.19
C SER A 229 -11.83 -12.10 21.63
N ARG A 230 -13.05 -11.55 21.70
CA ARG A 230 -13.32 -10.11 21.66
C ARG A 230 -12.63 -9.47 22.86
N SER A 231 -11.39 -9.05 22.69
CA SER A 231 -10.71 -8.19 23.66
C SER A 231 -9.90 -7.14 22.90
N SER A 232 -10.46 -5.93 22.85
CA SER A 232 -9.74 -4.66 22.89
C SER A 232 -8.49 -4.57 22.01
N TYR A 233 -8.68 -4.34 20.71
CA TYR A 233 -7.63 -3.85 19.84
C TYR A 233 -7.49 -2.33 20.03
N ARG A 234 -6.90 -1.92 21.15
CA ARG A 234 -6.23 -0.63 21.28
C ARG A 234 -4.76 -0.90 20.97
N ASP A 235 -4.19 -0.11 20.08
CA ASP A 235 -2.79 -0.10 19.62
C ASP A 235 -2.53 -0.95 18.36
N ALA A 236 -2.55 -0.29 17.22
CA ALA A 236 -1.93 -0.79 16.00
C ALA A 236 -0.40 -0.62 16.11
N ARG A 237 0.35 -1.67 15.72
CA ARG A 237 1.81 -1.67 15.68
C ARG A 237 2.29 -2.08 14.30
N LEU A 238 3.30 -1.36 13.81
CA LEU A 238 4.09 -1.65 12.61
C LEU A 238 4.70 -3.05 12.72
N VAL A 239 4.39 -3.94 11.77
CA VAL A 239 5.07 -5.23 11.59
C VAL A 239 5.72 -5.22 10.21
N VAL A 240 7.05 -5.18 10.19
CA VAL A 240 7.86 -5.19 8.97
C VAL A 240 8.31 -6.61 8.72
N THR A 241 7.95 -7.19 7.57
CA THR A 241 8.62 -8.41 7.06
C THR A 241 9.71 -8.05 6.07
N THR A 242 10.92 -8.50 6.36
CA THR A 242 11.93 -8.77 5.34
C THR A 242 11.88 -10.26 5.02
N ALA A 243 11.68 -10.63 3.75
CA ALA A 243 11.94 -11.99 3.31
C ALA A 243 13.46 -12.23 3.39
N GLY A 244 13.89 -13.12 4.28
CA GLY A 244 15.31 -13.40 4.49
C GLY A 244 15.57 -14.60 5.40
N GLN A 245 15.41 -15.80 4.84
CA GLN A 245 16.45 -16.82 4.71
C GLN A 245 16.03 -17.83 3.64
#